data_AF-A0A2P0AZV4-F1
#
_entry.id   AF-A0A2P0AZV4-F1
#
_cell.length_a   1.000
_cell.length_b   1.000
_cell.length_c   1.000
_cell.angle_alpha   90.00
_cell.angle_beta   90.00
_cell.angle_gamma   90.00
#
_symmetry.space_group_name_H-M   'P 1'
#
loop_
_entity.id
_entity.type
_entity.pdbx_description
1 polymer ?
#
loop_
_entity_poly.entity_id
_entity_poly.type
_entity_poly.pdbx_seq_one_letter_code
_entity_poly.pdbx_strand_id
1 'polypeptide(L)'
;MTTDIQQKPMWRRLALPLIAGAIAGGLGSFAFLQLAEIDGGDGLGTSREIAGLVGVLYVLCGVAVLLGALNPAVGAKFLNVEDADELREQSRMLVYSGVATLLIGLALGLLALSGEGGFVAAEIGAIVAVASIIAASILSIAMQRHIDELQRALSNDAVASAFYLMALFGGGWALLAHLDYVAPPAPLDWLTMFSATLLIGAFWQTARRGLMMRGPN
;
A
#
# COMPACT_ATOMS: atom_id res chain seq x y z
N MET A 1 -6.60 35.00 26.55
CA MET A 1 -6.93 35.13 25.12
C MET A 1 -7.11 33.72 24.58
N THR A 2 -8.35 33.28 24.40
CA THR A 2 -8.67 32.01 23.76
C THR A 2 -8.54 32.21 22.26
N THR A 3 -7.47 31.69 21.65
CA THR A 3 -7.36 31.59 20.20
C THR A 3 -8.46 30.65 19.71
N ASP A 4 -9.54 31.22 19.17
CA ASP A 4 -10.53 30.50 18.38
C ASP A 4 -9.81 29.91 17.15
N ILE A 5 -9.41 28.65 17.23
CA ILE A 5 -8.88 27.92 16.08
C ILE A 5 -10.08 27.64 15.18
N GLN A 6 -10.28 28.48 14.15
CA GLN A 6 -11.27 28.19 13.12
C GLN A 6 -10.99 26.82 12.50
N GLN A 7 -11.81 25.83 12.86
CA GLN A 7 -11.73 24.49 12.30
C GLN A 7 -12.07 24.56 10.81
N LYS A 8 -11.06 24.35 9.97
CA LYS A 8 -11.26 24.25 8.51
C LYS A 8 -12.23 23.08 8.22
N PRO A 9 -13.19 23.26 7.30
CA PRO A 9 -14.15 22.22 6.96
C PRO A 9 -13.45 20.99 6.35
N MET A 10 -13.92 19.81 6.74
CA MET A 10 -13.34 18.49 6.43
C MET A 10 -12.96 18.29 4.96
N TRP A 11 -13.83 18.69 4.03
CA TRP A 11 -13.58 18.55 2.60
C TRP A 11 -12.35 19.33 2.13
N ARG A 12 -12.04 20.50 2.74
CA ARG A 12 -10.84 21.28 2.41
C ARG A 12 -9.56 20.65 2.94
N ARG A 13 -9.65 19.89 4.04
CA ARG A 13 -8.50 19.16 4.61
C ARG A 13 -8.17 17.91 3.80
N LEU A 14 -9.21 17.20 3.34
CA LEU A 14 -9.05 15.99 2.54
C LEU A 14 -8.82 16.26 1.05
N ALA A 15 -9.24 17.41 0.51
CA ALA A 15 -9.11 17.71 -0.92
C ALA A 15 -7.67 17.63 -1.42
N LEU A 16 -6.70 18.23 -0.71
CA LEU A 16 -5.31 18.24 -1.16
C LEU A 16 -4.68 16.84 -1.20
N PRO A 17 -4.67 16.03 -0.13
CA PRO A 17 -4.10 14.69 -0.18
C PRO A 17 -4.87 13.77 -1.14
N LEU A 18 -6.20 13.94 -1.28
CA LEU A 18 -7.00 13.14 -2.20
C LEU A 18 -6.70 13.49 -3.67
N ILE A 19 -6.60 14.77 -4.02
CA ILE A 19 -6.23 15.21 -5.37
C ILE A 19 -4.79 14.81 -5.68
N ALA A 20 -3.86 15.03 -4.75
CA ALA A 20 -2.46 14.63 -4.93
C ALA A 20 -2.33 13.12 -5.13
N GLY A 21 -3.05 12.33 -4.32
CA GLY A 21 -3.10 10.88 -4.45
C GLY A 21 -3.74 10.42 -5.75
N ALA A 22 -4.84 11.06 -6.19
CA ALA A 22 -5.50 10.75 -7.45
C ALA A 22 -4.62 11.06 -8.67
N ILE A 23 -3.90 12.19 -8.66
CA ILE A 23 -2.96 12.56 -9.72
C ILE A 23 -1.77 11.60 -9.74
N ALA A 24 -1.15 11.35 -8.58
CA ALA A 24 -0.01 10.44 -8.48
C ALA A 24 -0.38 9.01 -8.88
N GLY A 25 -1.54 8.53 -8.42
CA GLY A 25 -2.11 7.24 -8.80
C GLY A 25 -2.39 7.15 -10.30
N GLY A 26 -3.10 8.14 -10.85
CA GLY A 26 -3.42 8.19 -12.27
C GLY A 26 -2.18 8.22 -13.17
N LEU A 27 -1.18 9.04 -12.83
CA LEU A 27 0.08 9.09 -13.57
C LEU A 27 0.90 7.81 -13.41
N GLY A 28 0.96 7.24 -12.21
CA GLY A 28 1.67 5.99 -11.95
C GLY A 28 1.06 4.81 -12.70
N SER A 29 -0.27 4.69 -12.68
CA SER A 29 -1.01 3.68 -13.44
C SER A 29 -0.86 3.88 -14.94
N PHE A 30 -0.98 5.12 -15.44
CA PHE A 30 -0.78 5.43 -16.86
C PHE A 30 0.62 5.06 -17.32
N ALA A 31 1.66 5.46 -16.56
CA ALA A 31 3.04 5.13 -16.89
C ALA A 31 3.30 3.62 -16.87
N PHE A 32 2.72 2.90 -15.92
CA PHE A 32 2.83 1.44 -15.85
C PHE A 32 2.16 0.75 -17.04
N LEU A 33 0.93 1.16 -17.40
CA LEU A 33 0.22 0.59 -18.54
C LEU A 33 0.92 0.92 -19.87
N GLN A 34 1.42 2.14 -20.02
CA GLN A 34 2.21 2.52 -21.19
C GLN A 34 3.50 1.70 -21.29
N LEU A 35 4.16 1.42 -20.16
CA LEU A 35 5.31 0.52 -20.13
C LEU A 35 4.89 -0.90 -20.56
N ALA A 36 3.77 -1.42 -20.03
CA ALA A 36 3.24 -2.73 -20.36
C ALA A 36 2.91 -2.90 -21.86
N GLU A 37 2.47 -1.84 -22.54
CA GLU A 37 2.13 -1.86 -23.97
C GLU A 37 3.36 -1.86 -24.90
N ILE A 38 4.52 -1.40 -24.44
CA ILE A 38 5.73 -1.25 -25.27
C ILE A 38 6.34 -2.62 -25.68
N ASP A 39 6.12 -3.70 -24.92
CA ASP A 39 6.88 -4.97 -25.07
C ASP A 39 6.22 -6.05 -25.94
N GLY A 40 5.22 -5.71 -26.77
CA GLY A 40 4.78 -6.60 -27.85
C GLY A 40 3.32 -7.04 -27.75
N GLY A 41 2.44 -6.24 -28.34
CA GLY A 41 1.28 -6.69 -29.13
C GLY A 41 0.06 -7.25 -28.41
N ASP A 42 0.21 -7.97 -27.28
CA ASP A 42 -0.91 -8.69 -26.63
C ASP A 42 -1.15 -8.31 -25.16
N GLY A 43 -0.38 -7.34 -24.63
CA GLY A 43 -0.47 -6.89 -23.23
C GLY A 43 0.10 -7.90 -22.23
N LEU A 44 0.26 -7.50 -20.96
CA LEU A 44 0.85 -8.36 -19.91
C LEU A 44 -0.14 -9.43 -19.40
N GLY A 45 -1.39 -9.41 -19.85
CA GLY A 45 -2.47 -10.23 -19.33
C GLY A 45 -3.03 -9.69 -18.01
N THR A 46 -4.32 -9.95 -17.75
CA THR A 46 -5.09 -9.33 -16.68
C THR A 46 -4.44 -9.47 -15.29
N SER A 47 -3.93 -10.65 -14.94
CA SER A 47 -3.30 -10.89 -13.63
C SER A 47 -2.04 -10.03 -13.41
N ARG A 48 -1.19 -9.88 -14.44
CA ARG A 48 0.02 -9.07 -14.34
C ARG A 48 -0.32 -7.59 -14.29
N GLU A 49 -1.30 -7.14 -15.07
CA GLU A 49 -1.78 -5.75 -15.03
C GLU A 49 -2.30 -5.37 -13.64
N ILE A 50 -3.19 -6.18 -13.06
CA ILE A 50 -3.73 -5.91 -11.72
C ILE A 50 -2.61 -5.93 -10.67
N ALA A 51 -1.70 -6.92 -10.72
CA ALA A 51 -0.57 -6.99 -9.80
C ALA A 51 0.33 -5.76 -9.89
N GLY A 52 0.63 -5.30 -11.10
CA GLY A 52 1.43 -4.10 -11.34
C GLY A 52 0.76 -2.83 -10.83
N LEU A 53 -0.54 -2.67 -11.05
CA LEU A 53 -1.31 -1.53 -10.53
C LEU A 53 -1.35 -1.52 -8.99
N VAL A 54 -1.55 -2.67 -8.34
CA VAL A 54 -1.45 -2.78 -6.88
C VAL A 54 -0.02 -2.48 -6.41
N GLY A 55 0.99 -2.94 -7.15
CA GLY A 55 2.40 -2.61 -6.91
C GLY A 55 2.66 -1.10 -6.94
N VAL A 56 2.13 -0.39 -7.94
CA VAL A 56 2.19 1.08 -8.06
C VAL A 56 1.56 1.75 -6.84
N LEU A 57 0.39 1.31 -6.39
CA LEU A 57 -0.25 1.87 -5.18
C LEU A 57 0.65 1.72 -3.96
N TYR A 58 1.26 0.56 -3.77
CA TYR A 58 2.21 0.33 -2.67
C TYR A 58 3.46 1.21 -2.79
N VAL A 59 4.03 1.36 -4.00
CA VAL A 59 5.18 2.26 -4.22
C VAL A 59 4.81 3.69 -3.88
N LEU A 60 3.66 4.18 -4.35
CA LEU A 60 3.19 5.54 -4.06
C LEU A 60 2.95 5.75 -2.57
N CYS A 61 2.30 4.80 -1.89
CA CYS A 61 2.12 4.84 -0.44
C CYS A 61 3.46 4.85 0.30
N GLY A 62 4.38 3.94 -0.05
CA GLY A 62 5.70 3.86 0.56
C GLY A 62 6.50 5.15 0.38
N VAL A 63 6.53 5.71 -0.83
CA VAL A 63 7.19 6.99 -1.12
C VAL A 63 6.55 8.13 -0.32
N ALA A 64 5.23 8.23 -0.28
CA ALA A 64 4.54 9.26 0.48
C ALA A 64 4.87 9.20 1.98
N VAL A 65 4.87 8.00 2.56
CA VAL A 65 5.23 7.77 3.97
C VAL A 65 6.71 8.12 4.22
N LEU A 66 7.62 7.72 3.34
CA LEU A 66 9.05 8.03 3.46
C LEU A 66 9.34 9.51 3.34
N LEU A 67 8.67 10.21 2.42
CA LEU A 67 8.79 11.66 2.29
C LEU A 67 8.31 12.38 3.57
N GLY A 68 7.20 11.91 4.16
CA GLY A 68 6.71 12.41 5.45
C GLY A 68 7.68 12.16 6.60
N ALA A 69 8.35 11.00 6.61
CA ALA A 69 9.32 10.63 7.64
C ALA A 69 10.66 11.38 7.52
N LEU A 70 11.15 11.60 6.29
CA LEU A 70 12.41 12.30 6.02
C LEU A 70 12.26 13.82 6.15
N ASN A 71 11.08 14.36 5.87
CA ASN A 71 10.79 15.78 6.01
C ASN A 71 9.50 15.99 6.82
N PRO A 72 9.60 16.01 8.17
CA PRO A 72 8.45 16.21 9.05
C PRO A 72 7.69 17.51 8.80
N ALA A 73 8.35 18.56 8.28
CA ALA A 73 7.68 19.82 7.95
C ALA A 73 6.79 19.72 6.70
N VAL A 74 7.19 18.91 5.71
CA VAL A 74 6.35 18.57 4.55
C VAL A 74 5.28 17.56 4.94
N GLY A 75 5.65 16.56 5.74
CA GLY A 75 4.74 15.57 6.31
C GLY A 75 3.62 16.21 7.12
N ALA A 76 3.90 17.14 8.02
CA ALA A 76 2.89 17.82 8.83
C ALA A 76 1.87 18.59 7.97
N LYS A 77 2.33 19.22 6.88
CA LYS A 77 1.44 19.93 5.94
C LYS A 77 0.61 18.97 5.09
N PHE A 78 1.19 17.85 4.65
CA PHE A 78 0.53 16.88 3.78
C PHE A 78 -0.43 15.96 4.54
N LEU A 79 0.00 15.49 5.71
CA LEU A 79 -0.77 14.62 6.61
C LEU A 79 -1.67 15.42 7.57
N ASN A 80 -1.64 16.76 7.50
CA ASN A 80 -2.42 17.65 8.37
C ASN A 80 -2.24 17.28 9.87
N VAL A 81 -1.00 17.00 10.27
CA VAL A 81 -0.62 16.73 11.67
C VAL A 81 -0.26 18.05 12.32
N GLU A 82 -0.73 18.24 13.55
CA GLU A 82 -0.67 19.49 14.30
C GLU A 82 0.75 19.83 14.76
N ASP A 83 1.51 18.80 15.16
CA ASP A 83 2.89 18.96 15.62
C ASP A 83 3.86 18.15 14.75
N ALA A 84 4.82 18.83 14.14
CA ALA A 84 5.89 18.19 13.37
C ALA A 84 6.84 17.40 14.29
N ASP A 85 6.86 17.69 15.59
CA ASP A 85 7.68 16.98 16.55
C ASP A 85 7.11 15.57 16.85
N GLU A 86 5.79 15.36 16.80
CA GLU A 86 5.19 14.02 16.87
C GLU A 86 5.66 13.13 15.70
N LEU A 87 5.70 13.70 14.49
CA LEU A 87 6.23 13.00 13.31
C LEU A 87 7.72 12.71 13.44
N ARG A 88 8.47 13.59 14.11
CA ARG A 88 9.89 13.42 14.34
C ARG A 88 10.17 12.28 15.33
N GLU A 89 9.36 12.17 16.38
CA GLU A 89 9.43 11.07 17.35
C GLU A 89 9.09 9.72 16.71
N GLN A 90 8.07 9.69 15.83
CA GLN A 90 7.64 8.49 15.12
C GLN A 90 8.45 8.21 13.83
N SER A 91 9.43 9.04 13.49
CA SER A 91 10.18 8.96 12.22
C SER A 91 10.78 7.59 11.96
N ARG A 92 11.33 6.92 12.98
CA ARG A 92 11.90 5.57 12.85
C ARG A 92 10.85 4.53 12.46
N MET A 93 9.69 4.56 13.10
CA MET A 93 8.56 3.68 12.76
C MET A 93 8.09 3.93 11.33
N LEU A 94 7.92 5.21 10.95
CA LEU A 94 7.47 5.60 9.62
C LEU A 94 8.48 5.20 8.54
N VAL A 95 9.78 5.28 8.80
CA VAL A 95 10.81 4.77 7.88
C VAL A 95 10.69 3.26 7.69
N TYR A 96 10.59 2.48 8.78
CA TYR A 96 10.44 1.02 8.66
C TYR A 96 9.19 0.63 7.89
N SER A 97 8.05 1.25 8.20
CA SER A 97 6.80 1.03 7.49
C SER A 97 6.91 1.44 6.02
N GLY A 98 7.40 2.65 5.73
CA GLY A 98 7.52 3.17 4.38
C GLY A 98 8.44 2.33 3.49
N VAL A 99 9.60 1.89 4.01
CA VAL A 99 10.50 0.99 3.27
C VAL A 99 9.85 -0.37 3.05
N ALA A 100 9.20 -0.95 4.07
CA ALA A 100 8.53 -2.25 3.93
C ALA A 100 7.40 -2.20 2.89
N THR A 101 6.57 -1.15 2.92
CA THR A 101 5.50 -0.91 1.93
C THR A 101 6.07 -0.74 0.52
N LEU A 102 7.16 0.02 0.37
CA LEU A 102 7.84 0.21 -0.92
C LEU A 102 8.38 -1.11 -1.47
N LEU A 103 9.01 -1.93 -0.62
CA LEU A 103 9.54 -3.25 -1.01
C LEU A 103 8.43 -4.22 -1.45
N ILE A 104 7.26 -4.19 -0.79
CA ILE A 104 6.10 -4.99 -1.23
C ILE A 104 5.62 -4.52 -2.61
N GLY A 105 5.54 -3.20 -2.83
CA GLY A 105 5.17 -2.63 -4.12
C GLY A 105 6.13 -2.99 -5.24
N LEU A 106 7.44 -2.91 -4.97
CA LEU A 106 8.48 -3.33 -5.91
C LEU A 106 8.43 -4.83 -6.19
N ALA A 107 8.17 -5.67 -5.19
CA ALA A 107 8.03 -7.11 -5.39
C ALA A 107 6.88 -7.43 -6.36
N LEU A 108 5.70 -6.84 -6.16
CA LEU A 108 4.56 -7.03 -7.06
C LEU A 108 4.79 -6.44 -8.46
N GLY A 109 5.33 -5.22 -8.54
CA GLY A 109 5.61 -4.56 -9.81
C GLY A 109 6.65 -5.31 -10.64
N LEU A 110 7.71 -5.83 -10.01
CA LEU A 110 8.70 -6.64 -10.70
C LEU A 110 8.15 -8.00 -11.12
N LEU A 111 7.36 -8.65 -10.28
CA LEU A 111 6.70 -9.92 -10.66
C LEU A 111 5.76 -9.73 -11.85
N ALA A 112 5.02 -8.62 -11.88
CA ALA A 112 4.15 -8.25 -13.00
C ALA A 112 4.92 -8.00 -14.31
N LEU A 113 6.16 -7.51 -14.22
CA LEU A 113 7.03 -7.27 -15.38
C LEU A 113 7.97 -8.45 -15.69
N SER A 114 7.86 -9.55 -14.93
CA SER A 114 8.75 -10.71 -15.08
C SER A 114 8.08 -11.89 -15.76
N GLY A 115 8.90 -12.72 -16.40
CA GLY A 115 8.46 -13.95 -17.06
C GLY A 115 8.50 -13.85 -18.58
N GLU A 116 7.92 -14.85 -19.23
CA GLU A 116 7.81 -14.87 -20.69
C GLU A 116 7.04 -13.64 -21.19
N GLY A 117 7.62 -12.93 -22.17
CA GLY A 117 7.09 -11.68 -22.71
C GLY A 117 7.15 -10.47 -21.77
N GLY A 118 7.96 -10.52 -20.69
CA GLY A 118 8.16 -9.40 -19.77
C GLY A 118 9.57 -8.78 -19.85
N PHE A 119 9.67 -7.51 -19.45
CA PHE A 119 10.92 -6.73 -19.41
C PHE A 119 12.02 -7.33 -18.52
N VAL A 120 11.64 -8.14 -17.54
CA VAL A 120 12.55 -8.70 -16.54
C VAL A 120 12.60 -10.21 -16.68
N ALA A 121 13.81 -10.78 -16.71
CA ALA A 121 13.99 -12.23 -16.69
C ALA A 121 13.30 -12.85 -15.45
N ALA A 122 12.65 -14.00 -15.63
CA ALA A 122 11.84 -14.65 -14.59
C ALA A 122 12.65 -14.90 -13.31
N GLU A 123 13.91 -15.32 -13.45
CA GLU A 123 14.81 -15.63 -12.35
C GLU A 123 15.15 -14.37 -11.54
N ILE A 124 15.40 -13.25 -12.23
CA ILE A 124 15.70 -11.97 -11.59
C ILE A 124 14.46 -11.46 -10.84
N GLY A 125 13.29 -11.51 -11.49
CA GLY A 125 12.02 -11.13 -10.88
C GLY A 125 11.75 -11.93 -9.60
N ALA A 126 11.93 -13.24 -9.64
CA ALA A 126 11.74 -14.11 -8.48
C ALA A 126 12.73 -13.80 -7.33
N ILE A 127 14.03 -13.68 -7.63
CA ILE A 127 15.06 -13.39 -6.62
C ILE A 127 14.77 -12.05 -5.93
N VAL A 128 14.49 -11.00 -6.70
CA VAL A 128 14.26 -9.66 -6.14
C VAL A 128 12.95 -9.62 -5.36
N ALA A 129 11.89 -10.28 -5.83
CA ALA A 129 10.63 -10.35 -5.10
C ALA A 129 10.78 -11.07 -3.75
N VAL A 130 11.45 -12.23 -3.74
CA VAL A 130 11.71 -12.98 -2.49
C VAL A 130 12.57 -12.16 -1.53
N ALA A 131 13.66 -11.55 -2.02
CA ALA A 131 14.51 -10.70 -1.21
C ALA A 131 13.74 -9.51 -0.62
N SER A 132 12.88 -8.89 -1.41
CA SER A 132 12.05 -7.76 -0.99
C SER A 132 11.02 -8.15 0.07
N ILE A 133 10.37 -9.31 -0.08
CA ILE A 133 9.41 -9.83 0.92
C ILE A 133 10.12 -10.16 2.23
N ILE A 134 11.29 -10.81 2.17
CA ILE A 134 12.10 -11.12 3.37
C ILE A 134 12.51 -9.82 4.07
N ALA A 135 13.03 -8.84 3.33
CA ALA A 135 13.43 -7.56 3.89
C ALA A 135 12.25 -6.79 4.48
N ALA A 136 11.11 -6.74 3.79
CA ALA A 136 9.89 -6.12 4.31
C ALA A 136 9.41 -6.79 5.61
N SER A 137 9.52 -8.11 5.70
CA SER A 137 9.15 -8.89 6.89
C SER A 137 10.08 -8.57 8.08
N ILE A 138 11.39 -8.53 7.84
CA ILE A 138 12.38 -8.14 8.85
C ILE A 138 12.13 -6.72 9.36
N LEU A 139 11.88 -5.77 8.45
CA LEU A 139 11.58 -4.38 8.81
C LEU A 139 10.28 -4.27 9.61
N SER A 140 9.26 -5.06 9.24
CA SER A 140 7.98 -5.11 9.96
C SER A 140 8.14 -5.65 11.38
N ILE A 141 9.00 -6.66 11.58
CA ILE A 141 9.34 -7.18 12.92
C ILE A 141 10.13 -6.14 13.72
N ALA A 142 11.12 -5.50 13.10
CA ALA A 142 11.93 -4.45 13.74
C ALA A 142 11.06 -3.26 14.18
N MET A 143 10.06 -2.89 13.37
CA MET A 143 9.11 -1.81 13.65
C MET A 143 8.33 -2.03 14.95
N GLN A 144 8.07 -3.27 15.38
CA GLN A 144 7.24 -3.57 16.56
C GLN A 144 7.78 -2.98 17.87
N ARG A 145 9.07 -2.63 17.92
CA ARG A 145 9.71 -1.98 19.08
C ARG A 145 9.47 -0.47 19.14
N HIS A 146 8.90 0.10 18.07
CA HIS A 146 8.72 1.54 17.89
C HIS A 146 7.24 1.93 17.74
N ILE A 147 6.32 0.98 17.90
CA ILE A 147 4.87 1.23 17.89
C ILE A 147 4.34 1.29 19.33
N ASP A 148 3.36 2.16 19.56
CA ASP A 148 2.61 2.19 20.80
C ASP A 148 1.50 1.11 20.84
N GLU A 149 0.78 1.02 21.96
CA GLU A 149 -0.29 0.02 22.12
C GLU A 149 -1.50 0.29 21.21
N LEU A 150 -1.78 1.56 20.90
CA LEU A 150 -2.88 1.92 20.01
C LEU A 150 -2.60 1.45 18.57
N GLN A 151 -1.39 1.72 18.08
CA GLN A 151 -0.91 1.32 16.76
C GLN A 151 -0.78 -0.18 16.65
N ARG A 152 -0.29 -0.87 17.69
CA ARG A 152 -0.25 -2.34 17.73
C ARG A 152 -1.65 -2.94 17.63
N ALA A 153 -2.61 -2.42 18.40
CA ALA A 153 -3.99 -2.87 18.32
C ALA A 153 -4.61 -2.58 16.94
N LEU A 154 -4.37 -1.39 16.37
CA LEU A 154 -4.84 -1.04 15.03
C LEU A 154 -4.26 -1.94 13.95
N SER A 155 -2.97 -2.26 14.03
CA SER A 155 -2.30 -3.17 13.10
C SER A 155 -2.90 -4.58 13.18
N ASN A 156 -3.19 -5.07 14.38
CA ASN A 156 -3.83 -6.37 14.56
C ASN A 156 -5.25 -6.40 13.97
N ASP A 157 -6.04 -5.35 14.19
CA ASP A 157 -7.38 -5.22 13.60
C ASP A 157 -7.32 -5.16 12.06
N ALA A 158 -6.33 -4.46 11.50
CA ALA A 158 -6.13 -4.37 10.06
C ALA A 158 -5.77 -5.73 9.46
N VAL A 159 -4.87 -6.48 10.10
CA VAL A 159 -4.50 -7.85 9.69
C VAL A 159 -5.70 -8.79 9.80
N ALA A 160 -6.49 -8.71 10.88
CA ALA A 160 -7.71 -9.51 11.04
C ALA A 160 -8.72 -9.22 9.93
N SER A 161 -8.91 -7.93 9.58
CA SER A 161 -9.80 -7.51 8.49
C SER A 161 -9.31 -8.04 7.14
N ALA A 162 -8.01 -7.92 6.87
CA ALA A 162 -7.39 -8.45 5.67
C ALA A 162 -7.56 -9.97 5.57
N PHE A 163 -7.38 -10.69 6.68
CA PHE A 163 -7.60 -12.13 6.74
C PHE A 163 -9.04 -12.51 6.39
N TYR A 164 -10.04 -11.82 6.95
CA TYR A 164 -11.44 -12.08 6.62
C TYR A 164 -11.78 -11.75 5.16
N LEU A 165 -11.24 -10.65 4.62
CA LEU A 165 -11.39 -10.31 3.21
C LEU A 165 -10.74 -11.37 2.31
N MET A 166 -9.55 -11.86 2.68
CA MET A 166 -8.85 -12.90 1.94
C MET A 166 -9.60 -14.24 1.99
N ALA A 167 -10.15 -14.61 3.15
CA ALA A 167 -10.99 -15.79 3.28
C ALA A 167 -12.26 -15.68 2.43
N LEU A 168 -12.89 -14.51 2.38
CA LEU A 168 -14.10 -14.28 1.59
C LEU A 168 -13.82 -14.28 0.08
N PHE A 169 -12.87 -13.47 -0.37
CA PHE A 169 -12.61 -13.29 -1.80
C PHE A 169 -11.66 -14.35 -2.36
N GLY A 170 -10.49 -14.52 -1.74
CA GLY A 170 -9.52 -15.54 -2.16
C GLY A 170 -10.04 -16.95 -1.90
N GLY A 171 -10.50 -17.22 -0.67
CA GLY A 171 -11.09 -18.51 -0.31
C GLY A 171 -12.39 -18.81 -1.06
N GLY A 172 -13.26 -17.81 -1.25
CA GLY A 172 -14.47 -17.95 -2.05
C GLY A 172 -14.18 -18.25 -3.52
N TRP A 173 -13.21 -17.56 -4.14
CA TRP A 173 -12.79 -17.86 -5.51
C TRP A 173 -12.17 -19.27 -5.60
N ALA A 174 -11.28 -19.63 -4.68
CA ALA A 174 -10.71 -20.98 -4.64
C ALA A 174 -11.77 -22.08 -4.50
N LEU A 175 -12.81 -21.86 -3.69
CA LEU A 175 -13.94 -22.76 -3.55
C LEU A 175 -14.70 -22.91 -4.86
N LEU A 176 -15.03 -21.80 -5.53
CA LEU A 176 -15.75 -21.84 -6.80
C LEU A 176 -14.91 -22.50 -7.90
N ALA A 177 -13.61 -22.25 -7.93
CA ALA A 177 -12.68 -22.89 -8.86
C ALA A 177 -12.54 -24.39 -8.60
N HIS A 178 -12.51 -24.82 -7.33
CA HIS A 178 -12.49 -26.24 -6.96
C HIS A 178 -13.75 -26.98 -7.43
N LEU A 179 -14.88 -26.28 -7.52
CA LEU A 179 -16.17 -26.81 -7.99
C LEU A 179 -16.38 -26.58 -9.50
N ASP A 180 -15.35 -26.20 -10.25
CA ASP A 180 -15.38 -25.95 -11.70
C ASP A 180 -16.37 -24.85 -12.16
N TYR A 181 -16.81 -23.96 -11.26
CA TYR A 181 -17.70 -22.85 -11.62
C TYR A 181 -16.97 -21.67 -12.28
N VAL A 182 -15.69 -21.48 -11.97
CA VAL A 182 -14.85 -20.40 -12.49
C VAL A 182 -13.43 -20.90 -12.72
N ALA A 183 -12.65 -20.19 -13.55
CA ALA A 183 -11.24 -20.49 -13.72
C ALA A 183 -10.46 -20.33 -12.40
N PRO A 184 -9.44 -21.18 -12.15
CA PRO A 184 -8.61 -21.05 -10.97
C PRO A 184 -7.83 -19.73 -11.00
N PRO A 185 -7.68 -19.05 -9.85
CA PRO A 185 -6.85 -17.84 -9.76
C PRO A 185 -5.40 -18.18 -10.11
N ALA A 186 -4.76 -17.31 -10.89
CA ALA A 186 -3.35 -17.45 -11.20
C ALA A 186 -2.51 -17.32 -9.92
N PRO A 187 -1.31 -17.92 -9.85
CA PRO A 187 -0.43 -17.79 -8.67
C PRO A 187 -0.14 -16.33 -8.28
N LEU A 188 -0.04 -15.43 -9.27
CA LEU A 188 0.17 -14.00 -9.04
C LEU A 188 -1.07 -13.31 -8.43
N ASP A 189 -2.28 -13.80 -8.73
CA ASP A 189 -3.52 -13.24 -8.17
C ASP A 189 -3.56 -13.43 -6.66
N TRP A 190 -3.04 -14.56 -6.15
CA TRP A 190 -2.93 -14.80 -4.70
C TRP A 190 -2.05 -13.76 -4.00
N LEU A 191 -0.85 -13.51 -4.55
CA LEU A 191 0.06 -12.51 -4.00
C LEU A 191 -0.59 -11.12 -4.03
N THR A 192 -1.27 -10.81 -5.13
CA THR A 192 -1.98 -9.55 -5.32
C THR A 192 -3.14 -9.40 -4.33
N MET A 193 -3.92 -10.46 -4.09
CA MET A 193 -5.01 -10.45 -3.11
C MET A 193 -4.50 -10.27 -1.68
N PHE A 194 -3.39 -10.91 -1.29
CA PHE A 194 -2.79 -10.69 0.04
C PHE A 194 -2.43 -9.21 0.24
N SER A 195 -1.78 -8.60 -0.74
CA SER A 195 -1.42 -7.18 -0.67
C SER A 195 -2.65 -6.26 -0.72
N ALA A 196 -3.57 -6.47 -1.65
CA ALA A 196 -4.76 -5.63 -1.79
C ALA A 196 -5.64 -5.68 -0.53
N THR A 197 -5.87 -6.87 0.03
CA THR A 197 -6.69 -7.02 1.25
C THR A 197 -6.02 -6.42 2.48
N LEU A 198 -4.69 -6.48 2.60
CA LEU A 198 -3.93 -5.78 3.65
C LEU A 198 -4.08 -4.26 3.54
N LEU A 199 -3.96 -3.71 2.33
CA LEU A 199 -4.13 -2.28 2.09
C LEU A 199 -5.56 -1.82 2.43
N ILE A 200 -6.57 -2.56 1.95
CA ILE A 200 -7.98 -2.29 2.29
C ILE A 200 -8.21 -2.39 3.79
N GLY A 201 -7.69 -3.43 4.45
CA GLY A 201 -7.80 -3.61 5.90
C GLY A 201 -7.21 -2.44 6.69
N ALA A 202 -6.04 -1.94 6.27
CA ALA A 202 -5.39 -0.79 6.89
C ALA A 202 -6.21 0.50 6.76
N PHE A 203 -6.72 0.80 5.55
CA PHE A 203 -7.58 1.98 5.35
C PHE A 203 -8.91 1.84 6.08
N TRP A 204 -9.55 0.67 6.02
CA TRP A 204 -10.82 0.40 6.70
C TRP A 204 -10.70 0.66 8.20
N GLN A 205 -9.72 0.05 8.87
CA GLN A 205 -9.63 0.16 10.34
C GLN A 205 -9.22 1.55 10.79
N THR A 206 -8.35 2.23 10.04
CA THR A 206 -7.99 3.63 10.28
C THR A 206 -9.23 4.54 10.15
N ALA A 207 -10.08 4.32 9.14
CA ALA A 207 -11.33 5.05 8.96
C ALA A 207 -12.34 4.75 10.08
N ARG A 208 -12.52 3.47 10.43
CA ARG A 208 -13.47 3.01 11.46
C ARG A 208 -13.16 3.58 12.84
N ARG A 209 -11.88 3.73 13.18
CA ARG A 209 -11.45 4.36 14.44
C ARG A 209 -11.51 5.89 14.42
N GLY A 210 -11.98 6.49 13.32
CA GLY A 210 -12.13 7.94 13.17
C GLY A 210 -10.80 8.69 13.06
N LEU A 211 -9.68 7.99 12.84
CA LEU A 211 -8.35 8.60 12.76
C LEU A 211 -8.19 9.45 11.49
N MET A 212 -8.93 9.14 10.43
CA MET A 212 -9.00 9.99 9.22
C MET A 212 -9.87 11.25 9.41
N MET A 213 -10.68 11.29 10.48
CA MET A 213 -11.72 12.30 10.71
C MET A 213 -11.35 13.26 11.84
N ARG A 214 -10.41 12.89 12.71
CA ARG A 214 -9.86 13.77 13.74
C ARG A 214 -8.97 14.82 13.09
N GLY A 215 -9.52 16.01 12.90
CA GLY A 215 -8.72 17.22 12.75
C GLY A 215 -8.18 17.72 14.09
N PRO A 216 -7.28 18.73 14.07
CA PRO A 216 -6.66 19.30 15.27
C PRO A 216 -7.71 19.68 16.32
N ASN A 217 -7.39 19.37 17.58
CA ASN A 217 -8.17 19.75 18.75
C ASN A 217 -7.63 21.07 19.30
#